data_AF-A0A9E2CHR0-F1
#
_entry.id   AF-A0A9E2CHR0-F1
#
_cell.length_a   1.000
_cell.length_b   1.000
_cell.length_c   1.000
_cell.angle_alpha   90.00
_cell.angle_beta   90.00
_cell.angle_gamma   90.00
#
_symmetry.space_group_name_H-M   'P 1'
#
loop_
_entity.id
_entity.type
_entity.pdbx_description
1 polymer ?
#
loop_
_entity_poly.entity_id
_entity_poly.type
_entity_poly.pdbx_seq_one_letter_code
_entity_poly.pdbx_strand_id
1 'polypeptide(L)'
;MQDTRFMRTQTILCALKFTLAKGGFGKDAKQSRTAKALIKQMESTKSVSGRHLQLTALLKKGASIKQMTQSTGASRRTVFRYLNHFEEAGIDLILEDGIYRFK
;
A
#
# COMPACT_ATOMS: atom_id res chain seq x y z
N MET A 1 -3.24 14.70 13.55
CA MET A 1 -4.50 14.77 12.77
C MET A 1 -4.63 13.48 11.98
N GLN A 2 -5.69 12.70 12.20
CA GLN A 2 -5.97 11.53 11.35
C GLN A 2 -6.41 12.03 9.96
N ASP A 3 -5.76 11.53 8.92
CA ASP A 3 -5.96 11.96 7.54
C ASP A 3 -7.41 11.66 7.09
N THR A 4 -8.20 12.71 6.90
CA THR A 4 -9.63 12.64 6.52
C THR A 4 -9.84 11.91 5.20
N ARG A 5 -8.84 11.88 4.32
CA ARG A 5 -8.88 11.16 3.04
C ARG A 5 -8.77 9.65 3.23
N PHE A 6 -7.95 9.20 4.19
CA PHE A 6 -7.83 7.77 4.52
C PHE A 6 -9.13 7.22 5.10
N MET A 7 -9.73 7.93 6.07
CA MET A 7 -10.99 7.52 6.69
C MET A 7 -12.14 7.45 5.68
N ARG A 8 -12.26 8.44 4.77
CA ARG A 8 -13.25 8.41 3.68
C ARG A 8 -13.07 7.20 2.77
N THR A 9 -11.84 6.92 2.37
CA THR A 9 -11.51 5.77 1.52
C THR A 9 -11.87 4.44 2.21
N GLN A 10 -11.59 4.33 3.51
CA GLN A 10 -11.91 3.14 4.29
C GLN A 10 -13.43 2.97 4.48
N THR A 11 -14.18 4.04 4.71
CA THR A 11 -15.65 4.01 4.80
C THR A 11 -16.27 3.55 3.49
N ILE A 12 -15.81 4.08 2.35
CA ILE A 12 -16.27 3.66 1.01
C ILE A 12 -15.97 2.18 0.76
N LEU A 13 -14.77 1.72 1.11
CA LEU A 13 -14.38 0.31 0.96
C LEU A 13 -15.28 -0.60 1.81
N CYS A 14 -15.52 -0.25 3.07
CA CYS A 14 -16.40 -1.01 3.96
C CYS A 14 -17.85 -1.03 3.44
N ALA A 15 -18.37 0.10 2.96
CA ALA A 15 -19.69 0.19 2.36
C ALA A 15 -19.81 -0.70 1.11
N LEU A 16 -18.84 -0.65 0.19
CA LEU A 16 -18.82 -1.48 -1.00
C LEU A 16 -18.79 -2.99 -0.67
N LYS A 17 -17.96 -3.39 0.31
CA LYS A 17 -17.91 -4.78 0.77
C LYS A 17 -19.24 -5.23 1.39
N PHE A 18 -19.84 -4.39 2.22
CA PHE A 18 -21.13 -4.68 2.86
C PHE A 18 -22.24 -4.82 1.82
N THR A 19 -22.35 -3.88 0.88
CA THR A 19 -23.35 -3.92 -0.20
C THR A 19 -23.17 -5.15 -1.08
N LEU A 20 -21.94 -5.54 -1.40
CA LEU A 20 -21.67 -6.75 -2.16
C LEU A 20 -22.10 -8.02 -1.41
N ALA A 21 -21.80 -8.10 -0.10
CA ALA A 21 -22.15 -9.23 0.75
C ALA A 21 -23.66 -9.39 0.97
N LYS A 22 -24.41 -8.28 0.97
CA LYS A 22 -25.87 -8.26 1.13
C LYS A 22 -26.64 -8.41 -0.19
N GLY A 23 -25.95 -8.59 -1.32
CA GLY A 23 -26.60 -8.67 -2.63
C GLY A 23 -27.22 -7.34 -3.07
N GLY A 24 -26.76 -6.21 -2.53
CA GLY A 24 -27.34 -4.88 -2.75
C GLY A 24 -27.22 -4.34 -4.18
N PHE A 25 -26.47 -5.02 -5.05
CA PHE A 25 -26.41 -4.72 -6.49
C PHE A 25 -27.46 -5.50 -7.32
N GLY A 26 -28.31 -6.30 -6.66
CA GLY A 26 -29.42 -7.01 -7.29
C GLY A 26 -28.99 -7.89 -8.47
N LYS A 27 -29.77 -7.86 -9.57
CA LYS A 27 -29.49 -8.60 -10.81
C LYS A 27 -28.52 -7.86 -11.76
N ASP A 28 -28.05 -6.66 -11.41
CA ASP A 28 -27.16 -5.88 -12.27
C ASP A 28 -25.72 -6.40 -12.17
N ALA A 29 -25.41 -7.36 -13.04
CA ALA A 29 -24.11 -8.01 -13.13
C ALA A 29 -22.97 -7.01 -13.44
N LYS A 30 -23.27 -5.90 -14.14
CA LYS A 30 -22.29 -4.87 -14.48
C LYS A 30 -21.88 -4.10 -13.22
N GLN A 31 -22.84 -3.67 -12.41
CA GLN A 31 -22.56 -2.95 -11.16
C GLN A 31 -21.79 -3.81 -10.16
N SER A 32 -22.17 -5.07 -10.00
CA SER A 32 -21.45 -6.02 -9.13
C SER A 32 -20.00 -6.24 -9.59
N ARG A 33 -19.77 -6.37 -10.91
CA ARG A 33 -18.42 -6.51 -11.48
C ARG A 33 -17.58 -5.25 -11.25
N THR A 34 -18.15 -4.06 -11.47
CA THR A 34 -17.46 -2.78 -11.22
C THR A 34 -17.11 -2.61 -9.74
N ALA A 35 -18.03 -2.93 -8.83
CA ALA A 35 -17.78 -2.86 -7.39
C ALA A 35 -16.63 -3.80 -6.97
N LYS A 36 -16.59 -5.03 -7.48
CA LYS A 36 -15.48 -5.98 -7.23
C LYS A 36 -14.14 -5.45 -7.72
N ALA A 37 -14.10 -4.87 -8.92
CA ALA A 37 -12.89 -4.28 -9.49
C ALA A 37 -12.40 -3.10 -8.62
N LEU A 38 -13.31 -2.22 -8.21
CA LEU A 38 -13.01 -1.06 -7.37
C LEU A 38 -12.52 -1.49 -5.98
N ILE A 39 -13.16 -2.48 -5.34
CA ILE A 39 -12.70 -3.06 -4.07
C ILE A 39 -11.26 -3.57 -4.22
N LYS A 40 -10.98 -4.36 -5.26
CA LYS A 40 -9.64 -4.92 -5.51
C LYS A 40 -8.59 -3.82 -5.70
N GLN A 41 -8.94 -2.77 -6.44
CA GLN A 41 -8.07 -1.61 -6.65
C GLN A 41 -7.80 -0.90 -5.32
N MET A 42 -8.83 -0.58 -4.54
CA MET A 42 -8.70 0.11 -3.25
C MET A 42 -7.89 -0.70 -2.24
N GLU A 43 -8.07 -2.03 -2.18
CA GLU A 43 -7.27 -2.92 -1.34
C GLU A 43 -5.82 -2.98 -1.78
N SER A 44 -5.57 -3.02 -3.09
CA SER A 44 -4.21 -2.96 -3.64
C SER A 44 -3.54 -1.65 -3.26
N THR A 45 -4.21 -0.50 -3.44
CA THR A 45 -3.71 0.81 -3.05
C THR A 45 -3.44 0.90 -1.55
N LYS A 46 -4.33 0.35 -0.69
CA LYS A 46 -4.13 0.29 0.76
C LYS A 46 -2.92 -0.57 1.14
N SER A 47 -2.74 -1.72 0.49
CA SER A 47 -1.59 -2.60 0.72
C SER A 47 -0.28 -1.93 0.30
N VAL A 48 -0.27 -1.25 -0.85
CA VAL A 48 0.91 -0.54 -1.36
C VAL A 48 1.26 0.66 -0.49
N SER A 49 0.28 1.48 -0.12
CA SER A 49 0.49 2.65 0.75
C SER A 49 0.94 2.25 2.16
N GLY A 50 0.33 1.20 2.74
CA GLY A 50 0.76 0.65 4.03
C GLY A 50 2.21 0.15 4.00
N ARG A 51 2.61 -0.54 2.93
CA ARG A 51 4.00 -1.00 2.75
C ARG A 51 4.98 0.14 2.53
N HIS A 52 4.62 1.17 1.76
CA HIS A 52 5.48 2.35 1.62
C HIS A 52 5.68 3.04 2.97
N LEU A 53 4.61 3.22 3.75
CA LEU A 53 4.71 3.84 5.07
C LEU A 53 5.60 3.04 6.04
N GLN A 54 5.49 1.71 6.03
CA GLN A 54 6.40 0.84 6.78
C GLN A 54 7.84 0.94 6.30
N LEU A 55 8.08 0.92 4.98
CA LEU A 55 9.41 1.04 4.40
C LEU A 55 10.04 2.40 4.75
N THR A 56 9.28 3.49 4.65
CA THR A 56 9.73 4.84 5.05
C THR A 56 10.11 4.87 6.53
N ALA A 57 9.33 4.24 7.42
CA ALA A 57 9.66 4.19 8.84
C ALA A 57 10.96 3.40 9.12
N LEU A 58 11.24 2.36 8.33
CA LEU A 58 12.48 1.57 8.41
C LEU A 58 13.67 2.36 7.86
N LEU A 59 13.52 3.00 6.69
CA LEU A 59 14.58 3.81 6.06
C LEU A 59 14.99 5.00 6.92
N LYS A 60 14.07 5.60 7.69
CA LYS A 60 14.41 6.63 8.69
C LYS A 60 15.35 6.14 9.80
N LYS A 61 15.32 4.84 10.13
CA LYS A 61 16.17 4.23 11.17
C LYS A 61 17.40 3.54 10.61
N GLY A 62 17.42 3.33 9.29
CA GLY A 62 18.31 2.37 8.65
C GLY A 62 17.77 0.96 8.72
N ALA A 63 17.66 0.32 7.57
CA ALA A 63 17.31 -1.09 7.49
C ALA A 63 18.04 -1.82 6.36
N SER A 64 18.39 -3.06 6.62
CA SER A 64 18.81 -3.99 5.58
C SER A 64 17.62 -4.45 4.73
N ILE A 65 17.89 -4.93 3.51
CA ILE A 65 16.87 -5.53 2.65
C ILE A 65 16.14 -6.68 3.36
N LYS A 66 16.84 -7.51 4.14
CA LYS A 66 16.24 -8.61 4.90
C LYS A 66 15.18 -8.11 5.88
N GLN A 67 15.51 -7.08 6.66
CA GLN A 67 14.57 -6.45 7.61
C GLN A 67 13.36 -5.85 6.88
N MET A 68 13.57 -5.18 5.75
CA MET A 68 12.48 -4.63 4.94
C MET A 68 11.54 -5.71 4.41
N THR A 69 12.09 -6.80 3.86
CA THR A 69 11.27 -7.92 3.36
C THR A 69 10.45 -8.57 4.47
N GLN A 70 11.03 -8.76 5.66
CA GLN A 70 10.36 -9.37 6.81
C GLN A 70 9.24 -8.47 7.35
N SER A 71 9.50 -7.17 7.48
CA SER A 71 8.53 -6.23 8.05
C SER A 71 7.37 -5.92 7.10
N THR A 72 7.63 -5.80 5.80
CA THR A 72 6.60 -5.46 4.80
C THR A 72 5.89 -6.68 4.21
N GLY A 73 6.41 -7.89 4.45
CA GLY A 73 5.98 -9.13 3.81
C GLY A 73 6.14 -9.12 2.28
N ALA A 74 6.97 -8.22 1.75
CA ALA A 74 7.20 -8.05 0.33
C ALA A 74 8.43 -8.85 -0.15
N SER A 75 8.40 -9.30 -1.40
CA SER A 75 9.56 -9.94 -2.02
C SER A 75 10.72 -8.95 -2.18
N ARG A 76 11.96 -9.46 -2.26
CA ARG A 76 13.15 -8.65 -2.49
C ARG A 76 13.02 -7.74 -3.72
N ARG A 77 12.50 -8.26 -4.84
CA ARG A 77 12.22 -7.49 -6.06
C ARG A 77 11.23 -6.35 -5.81
N THR A 78 10.19 -6.58 -5.01
CA THR A 78 9.19 -5.56 -4.66
C THR A 78 9.79 -4.47 -3.79
N VAL A 79 10.65 -4.83 -2.83
CA VAL A 79 11.38 -3.87 -2.00
C VAL A 79 12.24 -2.97 -2.88
N PHE A 80 13.05 -3.52 -3.79
CA PHE A 80 13.86 -2.70 -4.71
C PHE A 80 13.01 -1.77 -5.57
N ARG A 81 11.88 -2.24 -6.10
CA ARG A 81 10.95 -1.36 -6.83
C ARG A 81 10.49 -0.17 -5.97
N TYR A 82 10.21 -0.39 -4.69
CA TYR A 82 9.82 0.71 -3.79
C TYR A 82 10.98 1.65 -3.48
N LEU A 83 12.21 1.15 -3.35
CA LEU A 83 13.39 1.99 -3.20
C LEU A 83 13.55 2.91 -4.43
N ASN A 84 13.43 2.35 -5.64
CA ASN A 84 13.47 3.12 -6.88
C ASN A 84 12.37 4.19 -6.93
N HIS A 85 11.14 3.88 -6.48
CA HIS A 85 10.08 4.89 -6.42
C HIS A 85 10.42 6.08 -5.52
N PHE A 86 11.20 5.88 -4.44
CA PHE A 86 11.66 6.98 -3.60
C PHE A 86 12.69 7.86 -4.34
N GLU A 87 13.66 7.24 -5.00
CA GLU A 87 14.66 7.96 -5.81
C GLU A 87 14.02 8.70 -6.99
N GLU A 88 13.07 8.08 -7.70
CA GLU A 88 12.29 8.71 -8.78
C GLU A 88 11.46 9.91 -8.28
N ALA A 89 11.05 9.89 -7.00
CA ALA A 89 10.37 11.00 -6.34
C ALA A 89 11.33 12.08 -5.81
N GLY A 90 12.64 11.95 -6.07
CA GLY A 90 13.68 12.88 -5.60
C GLY A 90 14.05 12.70 -4.13
N ILE A 91 13.73 11.55 -3.53
CA ILE A 91 14.10 11.21 -2.16
C ILE A 91 15.34 10.31 -2.21
N ASP A 92 16.50 10.92 -2.05
CA ASP A 92 17.79 10.23 -2.09
C ASP A 92 17.91 9.18 -0.98
N LEU A 93 18.47 8.02 -1.34
CA LEU A 93 18.80 6.94 -0.42
C LEU A 93 20.33 6.78 -0.34
N ILE A 94 20.84 6.47 0.86
CA ILE A 94 22.23 6.07 1.08
C ILE A 94 22.25 4.58 1.43
N LEU A 95 23.26 3.87 0.92
CA LEU A 95 23.60 2.50 1.31
C LEU A 95 24.97 2.47 1.99
N GLU A 96 25.00 2.17 3.28
CA GLU A 96 26.22 2.04 4.10
C GLU A 96 26.19 0.69 4.81
N ASP A 97 27.26 -0.11 4.69
CA ASP A 97 27.40 -1.42 5.35
C ASP A 97 26.18 -2.36 5.17
N GLY A 98 25.54 -2.29 3.99
CA GLY A 98 24.35 -3.09 3.68
C GLY A 98 23.04 -2.58 4.30
N ILE A 99 23.06 -1.39 4.90
CA ILE A 99 21.92 -0.69 5.50
C ILE A 99 21.50 0.48 4.61
N TYR A 100 20.24 0.48 4.19
CA TYR A 100 19.65 1.59 3.46
C TYR A 100 19.03 2.61 4.40
N ARG A 101 19.27 3.90 4.12
CA ARG A 101 18.74 5.05 4.86
C ARG A 101 18.30 6.15 3.89
N PHE A 102 17.44 7.05 4.33
CA PHE A 102 17.31 8.33 3.64
C PHE A 102 18.58 9.15 3.83
N LYS A 103 18.98 9.88 2.79
CA LYS A 103 20.10 10.80 2.83
C LYS A 103 19.84 12.00 3.72
#